data_AF-A0A834UNG4-F1
#
_entry.id   AF-A0A834UNG4-F1
#
_cell.length_a   1.000
_cell.length_b   1.000
_cell.length_c   1.000
_cell.angle_alpha   90.00
_cell.angle_beta   90.00
_cell.angle_gamma   90.00
#
_symmetry.space_group_name_H-M   'P 1'
#
loop_
_entity.id
_entity.type
_entity.pdbx_description
1 polymer ?
#
loop_
_entity_poly.entity_id
_entity_poly.type
_entity_poly.pdbx_seq_one_letter_code
_entity_poly.pdbx_strand_id
1 'polypeptide(L)'
;MKYLGVPKYWGSGLHDKNGKSYRFMIMDRFGSDLQKIYEANAKRFSRKTVLKLSLRILDILEYIHEHEYVHGDIKASNLLLSYKNPDQVYLVDYGLAYRYCPEGVHKEYKEDPKRCHDGTLEFTSIDAHNGVAPSRRGDLEILGYCMIQWLSGQLPWEDNLKDPNYVRDSKIRYRENISDLMEKCFPEKNKPGEIAKYMETVKLLDYTEKPLYQNLRDILLQGLKAIGSKDDGKLDLSVVENGGLKAKTATKKRKKEIEESTESSVEDIECSNIQTEEAAQTRSRTRKKVQK
;
A
#
# COMPACT_ATOMS: atom_id res chain seq x y z
N MET A 1 -20.55 -9.79 1.45
CA MET A 1 -19.41 -8.97 1.02
C MET A 1 -19.83 -8.14 -0.20
N LYS A 2 -19.59 -6.81 -0.23
CA LYS A 2 -20.07 -5.93 -1.32
C LYS A 2 -19.09 -5.83 -2.50
N TYR A 3 -17.79 -5.98 -2.25
CA TYR A 3 -16.72 -6.04 -3.24
C TYR A 3 -15.49 -6.73 -2.61
N LEU A 4 -14.52 -7.14 -3.43
CA LEU A 4 -13.23 -7.67 -2.99
C LEU A 4 -12.12 -6.82 -3.63
N GLY A 5 -11.20 -6.29 -2.81
CA GLY A 5 -10.12 -5.39 -3.25
C GLY A 5 -8.93 -6.09 -3.90
N VAL A 6 -9.18 -7.10 -4.73
CA VAL A 6 -8.15 -7.80 -5.52
C VAL A 6 -8.30 -7.35 -6.98
N PRO A 7 -7.24 -6.79 -7.62
CA PRO A 7 -7.30 -6.33 -9.01
C PRO A 7 -7.69 -7.45 -9.97
N LYS A 8 -8.55 -7.14 -10.95
CA LYS A 8 -8.86 -8.10 -12.02
C LYS A 8 -7.69 -8.21 -12.99
N TYR A 9 -7.36 -9.46 -13.31
CA TYR A 9 -6.47 -9.81 -14.41
C TYR A 9 -7.29 -9.93 -15.69
N TRP A 10 -6.90 -9.19 -16.73
CA TRP A 10 -7.59 -9.18 -18.04
C TRP A 10 -6.85 -9.98 -19.11
N GLY A 11 -5.54 -10.16 -18.97
CA GLY A 11 -4.72 -10.88 -19.93
C GLY A 11 -3.24 -10.56 -19.80
N SER A 12 -2.42 -11.31 -20.50
CA SER A 12 -0.97 -11.08 -20.61
C SER A 12 -0.49 -11.52 -21.98
N GLY A 13 0.70 -11.08 -22.35
CA GLY A 13 1.32 -11.45 -23.62
C GLY A 13 2.78 -11.06 -23.71
N LEU A 14 3.33 -11.28 -24.89
CA LEU A 14 4.69 -10.89 -25.27
C LEU A 14 4.61 -9.80 -26.34
N HIS A 15 5.55 -8.87 -26.30
CA HIS A 15 5.70 -7.80 -27.27
C HIS A 15 7.18 -7.67 -27.65
N ASP A 16 7.49 -7.89 -28.91
CA ASP A 16 8.85 -7.71 -29.43
C ASP A 16 9.01 -6.32 -30.06
N LYS A 17 10.02 -5.56 -29.63
CA LYS A 17 10.31 -4.22 -30.12
C LYS A 17 11.81 -3.98 -30.18
N ASN A 18 12.32 -3.59 -31.35
CA ASN A 18 13.74 -3.30 -31.60
C ASN A 18 14.69 -4.42 -31.15
N GLY A 19 14.32 -5.68 -31.44
CA GLY A 19 15.12 -6.87 -31.06
C GLY A 19 15.10 -7.21 -29.57
N LYS A 20 14.23 -6.57 -28.77
CA LYS A 20 14.02 -6.89 -27.35
C LYS A 20 12.61 -7.45 -27.15
N SER A 21 12.51 -8.51 -26.34
CA SER A 21 11.23 -9.12 -25.97
C SER A 21 10.76 -8.60 -24.61
N TYR A 22 9.50 -8.20 -24.53
CA TYR A 22 8.86 -7.66 -23.34
C TYR A 22 7.65 -8.52 -22.95
N ARG A 23 7.47 -8.78 -21.66
CA ARG A 23 6.23 -9.32 -21.12
C ARG A 23 5.32 -8.17 -20.69
N PHE A 24 4.04 -8.23 -21.05
CA PHE A 24 3.05 -7.28 -20.56
C PHE A 24 1.88 -8.00 -19.89
N MET A 25 1.18 -7.28 -19.02
CA MET A 25 -0.02 -7.72 -18.33
C MET A 25 -1.05 -6.59 -18.36
N ILE A 26 -2.32 -6.94 -18.58
CA ILE A 26 -3.46 -6.03 -18.57
C ILE A 26 -4.23 -6.26 -17.28
N MET A 27 -4.44 -5.18 -16.52
CA MET A 27 -5.11 -5.19 -15.22
C MET A 27 -6.00 -3.96 -15.06
N ASP A 28 -6.84 -3.94 -14.02
CA ASP A 28 -7.68 -2.79 -13.72
C ASP A 28 -6.87 -1.48 -13.56
N ARG A 29 -7.48 -0.37 -13.98
CA ARG A 29 -6.95 0.98 -13.74
C ARG A 29 -7.47 1.53 -12.41
N PHE A 30 -6.56 2.07 -11.61
CA PHE A 30 -6.86 2.67 -10.31
C PHE A 30 -6.63 4.18 -10.27
N GLY A 31 -7.10 4.80 -9.18
CA GLY A 31 -6.88 6.20 -8.83
C GLY A 31 -5.60 6.37 -8.00
N SER A 32 -5.66 7.28 -7.02
CA SER A 32 -4.53 7.56 -6.13
C SER A 32 -4.21 6.38 -5.19
N ASP A 33 -2.93 6.21 -4.90
CA ASP A 33 -2.46 5.38 -3.79
C ASP A 33 -2.71 6.07 -2.43
N LEU A 34 -2.83 5.27 -1.36
CA LEU A 34 -3.08 5.79 -0.01
C LEU A 34 -1.86 6.52 0.55
N GLN A 35 -0.64 6.26 0.08
CA GLN A 35 0.56 6.95 0.56
C GLN A 35 0.48 8.46 0.27
N LYS A 36 0.09 8.84 -0.95
CA LYS A 36 -0.14 10.25 -1.30
C LYS A 36 -1.20 10.92 -0.42
N ILE A 37 -2.29 10.21 -0.13
CA ILE A 37 -3.38 10.74 0.71
C ILE A 37 -2.91 10.88 2.16
N TYR A 38 -2.15 9.90 2.66
CA TYR A 38 -1.55 9.90 3.99
C TYR A 38 -0.61 11.09 4.16
N GLU A 39 0.29 11.33 3.19
CA GLU A 39 1.20 12.48 3.19
C GLU A 39 0.46 13.82 3.13
N ALA A 40 -0.55 13.93 2.26
CA ALA A 40 -1.39 15.12 2.15
C ALA A 40 -2.17 15.41 3.44
N ASN A 41 -2.46 14.39 4.25
CA ASN A 41 -3.13 14.52 5.54
C ASN A 41 -2.13 14.58 6.72
N ALA A 42 -0.96 15.18 6.49
CA ALA A 42 0.10 15.35 7.48
C ALA A 42 0.54 14.04 8.16
N LYS A 43 0.62 12.96 7.36
CA LYS A 43 1.02 11.61 7.81
C LYS A 43 0.14 11.07 8.93
N ARG A 44 -1.17 11.27 8.86
CA ARG A 44 -2.13 10.65 9.78
C ARG A 44 -3.42 10.28 9.06
N PHE A 45 -4.04 9.19 9.50
CA PHE A 45 -5.42 8.87 9.17
C PHE A 45 -6.28 8.87 10.44
N SER A 46 -7.56 9.15 10.28
CA SER A 46 -8.50 9.07 11.39
C SER A 46 -8.64 7.61 11.84
N ARG A 47 -8.95 7.40 13.13
CA ARG A 47 -9.24 6.07 13.67
C ARG A 47 -10.34 5.35 12.89
N LYS A 48 -11.38 6.08 12.48
CA LYS A 48 -12.46 5.56 11.63
C LYS A 48 -11.93 5.02 10.29
N THR A 49 -11.10 5.80 9.61
CA THR A 49 -10.49 5.46 8.32
C THR A 49 -9.61 4.21 8.45
N VAL A 50 -8.71 4.17 9.43
CA VAL A 50 -7.80 3.04 9.63
C VAL A 50 -8.57 1.75 9.88
N LEU A 51 -9.56 1.74 10.78
CA LEU A 51 -10.33 0.54 11.07
C LEU A 51 -11.10 0.03 9.85
N LYS A 52 -11.68 0.93 9.05
CA LYS A 52 -12.40 0.54 7.83
C LYS A 52 -11.46 0.02 6.74
N LEU A 53 -10.29 0.64 6.56
CA LEU A 53 -9.26 0.13 5.65
C LEU A 53 -8.83 -1.28 6.06
N SER A 54 -8.50 -1.48 7.34
CA SER A 54 -8.05 -2.77 7.84
C SER A 54 -9.09 -3.87 7.72
N LEU A 55 -10.39 -3.56 7.88
CA LEU A 55 -11.47 -4.52 7.58
C LEU A 55 -11.43 -4.97 6.10
N ARG A 56 -11.24 -4.04 5.17
CA ARG A 56 -11.15 -4.36 3.73
C ARG A 56 -9.84 -5.08 3.38
N ILE A 57 -8.75 -4.81 4.10
CA ILE A 57 -7.48 -5.52 3.90
C ILE A 57 -7.58 -6.94 4.44
N LEU A 58 -8.18 -7.17 5.62
CA LEU A 58 -8.42 -8.53 6.13
C LEU A 58 -9.25 -9.37 5.17
N ASP A 59 -10.25 -8.77 4.55
CA ASP A 59 -11.05 -9.38 3.48
C ASP A 59 -10.18 -9.82 2.27
N ILE A 60 -9.20 -9.00 1.87
CA ILE A 60 -8.25 -9.33 0.80
C ILE A 60 -7.27 -10.42 1.24
N LEU A 61 -6.71 -10.30 2.45
CA LEU A 61 -5.73 -11.23 3.00
C LEU A 61 -6.33 -12.63 3.14
N GLU A 62 -7.53 -12.73 3.72
CA GLU A 62 -8.25 -14.00 3.79
C GLU A 62 -8.42 -14.62 2.40
N TYR A 63 -8.84 -13.83 1.41
CA TYR A 63 -8.99 -14.34 0.05
C TYR A 63 -7.67 -14.88 -0.52
N ILE A 64 -6.57 -14.12 -0.50
CA ILE A 64 -5.31 -14.58 -1.09
C ILE A 64 -4.71 -15.76 -0.31
N HIS A 65 -4.87 -15.78 1.01
CA HIS A 65 -4.40 -16.87 1.86
C HIS A 65 -5.15 -18.17 1.59
N GLU A 66 -6.48 -18.12 1.39
CA GLU A 66 -7.26 -19.30 0.97
C GLU A 66 -6.90 -19.79 -0.45
N HIS A 67 -6.20 -18.96 -1.24
CA HIS A 67 -5.63 -19.32 -2.53
C HIS A 67 -4.12 -19.61 -2.46
N GLU A 68 -3.61 -19.92 -1.27
CA GLU A 68 -2.23 -20.35 -1.02
C GLU A 68 -1.14 -19.27 -1.16
N TYR A 69 -1.52 -17.99 -1.28
CA TYR A 69 -0.59 -16.87 -1.44
C TYR A 69 -0.60 -15.93 -0.24
N VAL A 70 0.58 -15.48 0.17
CA VAL A 70 0.80 -14.31 1.03
C VAL A 70 1.30 -13.15 0.18
N HIS A 71 1.02 -11.91 0.59
CA HIS A 71 1.45 -10.72 -0.12
C HIS A 71 2.86 -10.28 0.27
N GLY A 72 3.18 -10.23 1.57
CA GLY A 72 4.49 -9.88 2.12
C GLY A 72 4.88 -8.39 2.06
N ASP A 73 4.04 -7.51 1.51
CA ASP A 73 4.39 -6.09 1.31
C ASP A 73 3.16 -5.17 1.33
N ILE A 74 2.30 -5.39 2.33
CA ILE A 74 1.14 -4.52 2.58
C ILE A 74 1.65 -3.17 3.10
N LYS A 75 1.32 -2.09 2.39
CA LYS A 75 1.68 -0.72 2.75
C LYS A 75 0.81 0.27 1.98
N ALA A 76 0.79 1.53 2.40
CA ALA A 76 -0.08 2.54 1.81
C ALA A 76 0.18 2.80 0.32
N SER A 77 1.42 2.66 -0.17
CA SER A 77 1.74 2.82 -1.59
C SER A 77 1.27 1.65 -2.48
N ASN A 78 1.03 0.47 -1.89
CA ASN A 78 0.45 -0.69 -2.56
C ASN A 78 -1.08 -0.78 -2.38
N LEU A 79 -1.70 0.19 -1.70
CA LEU A 79 -3.14 0.30 -1.54
C LEU A 79 -3.67 1.42 -2.41
N LEU A 80 -4.43 1.08 -3.44
CA LEU A 80 -4.94 2.03 -4.43
C LEU A 80 -6.46 2.13 -4.35
N LEU A 81 -7.00 3.33 -4.56
CA LEU A 81 -8.43 3.53 -4.65
C LEU A 81 -8.95 3.16 -6.05
N SER A 82 -10.18 2.64 -6.12
CA SER A 82 -10.86 2.51 -7.40
C SER A 82 -10.98 3.87 -8.09
N TYR A 83 -10.70 3.89 -9.39
CA TYR A 83 -10.86 5.08 -10.23
C TYR A 83 -12.30 5.62 -10.23
N LYS A 84 -13.30 4.75 -10.02
CA LYS A 84 -14.72 5.10 -10.08
C LYS A 84 -15.37 5.29 -8.70
N ASN A 85 -14.81 4.67 -7.66
CA ASN A 85 -15.39 4.69 -6.32
C ASN A 85 -14.29 4.87 -5.26
N PRO A 86 -14.14 6.08 -4.66
CA PRO A 86 -13.09 6.35 -3.69
C PRO A 86 -13.26 5.59 -2.36
N ASP A 87 -14.42 4.97 -2.12
CA ASP A 87 -14.68 4.14 -0.94
C ASP A 87 -14.24 2.67 -1.13
N GLN A 88 -13.65 2.32 -2.28
CA GLN A 88 -13.11 0.98 -2.54
C GLN A 88 -11.59 1.02 -2.64
N VAL A 89 -10.94 0.35 -1.69
CA VAL A 89 -9.48 0.13 -1.68
C VAL A 89 -9.13 -1.24 -2.28
N TYR A 90 -8.04 -1.29 -3.03
CA TYR A 90 -7.48 -2.48 -3.65
C TYR A 90 -6.01 -2.63 -3.25
N LEU A 91 -5.59 -3.87 -2.98
CA LEU A 91 -4.18 -4.21 -2.76
C LEU A 91 -3.56 -4.61 -4.11
N VAL A 92 -2.49 -3.95 -4.49
CA VAL A 92 -1.77 -4.19 -5.75
C VAL A 92 -0.31 -4.56 -5.47
N ASP A 93 0.43 -4.86 -6.54
CA ASP A 93 1.83 -5.24 -6.50
C ASP A 93 2.11 -6.57 -5.78
N TYR A 94 1.77 -7.65 -6.48
CA TYR A 94 2.06 -9.02 -6.08
C TYR A 94 3.48 -9.45 -6.48
N GLY A 95 4.41 -8.52 -6.74
CA GLY A 95 5.78 -8.83 -7.16
C GLY A 95 6.59 -9.58 -6.11
N LEU A 96 6.29 -9.38 -4.83
CA LEU A 96 6.87 -10.09 -3.69
C LEU A 96 5.96 -11.19 -3.13
N ALA A 97 4.79 -11.41 -3.74
CA ALA A 97 3.85 -12.41 -3.27
C ALA A 97 4.48 -13.82 -3.34
N TYR A 98 4.16 -14.64 -2.34
CA TYR A 98 4.76 -15.96 -2.17
C TYR A 98 3.69 -17.01 -1.99
N ARG A 99 3.78 -18.12 -2.75
CA ARG A 99 2.89 -19.26 -2.61
C ARG A 99 3.33 -20.09 -1.39
N TYR A 100 2.77 -19.78 -0.23
CA TYR A 100 3.19 -20.33 1.07
C TYR A 100 2.67 -21.75 1.32
N CYS A 101 1.62 -22.18 0.61
CA CYS A 101 0.97 -23.46 0.82
C CYS A 101 0.65 -24.18 -0.50
N PRO A 102 1.64 -24.38 -1.40
CA PRO A 102 1.38 -24.99 -2.70
C PRO A 102 0.74 -26.36 -2.56
N GLU A 103 -0.42 -26.54 -3.22
CA GLU A 103 -1.17 -27.80 -3.22
C GLU A 103 -1.57 -28.24 -1.80
N GLY A 104 -1.87 -27.28 -0.93
CA GLY A 104 -2.22 -27.54 0.46
C GLY A 104 -1.04 -27.90 1.38
N VAL A 105 0.20 -27.94 0.87
CA VAL A 105 1.40 -28.24 1.68
C VAL A 105 2.05 -26.94 2.15
N HIS A 106 1.85 -26.59 3.41
CA HIS A 106 2.46 -25.41 4.02
C HIS A 106 3.98 -25.52 4.03
N LYS A 107 4.69 -24.44 3.65
CA LYS A 107 6.14 -24.38 3.80
C LYS A 107 6.55 -24.48 5.26
N GLU A 108 7.63 -25.21 5.53
CA GLU A 108 8.17 -25.34 6.88
C GLU A 108 8.84 -24.05 7.35
N TYR A 109 8.94 -23.88 8.67
CA TYR A 109 9.75 -22.81 9.25
C TYR A 109 11.23 -23.15 9.03
N LYS A 110 11.86 -22.43 8.11
CA LYS A 110 13.28 -22.59 7.80
C LYS A 110 13.90 -21.24 7.48
N GLU A 111 14.90 -20.87 8.26
CA GLU A 111 15.68 -19.65 8.06
C GLU A 111 16.63 -19.82 6.87
N ASP A 112 16.62 -18.85 5.96
CA ASP A 112 17.56 -18.72 4.86
C ASP A 112 18.17 -17.31 4.91
N PRO A 113 19.44 -17.17 5.31
CA PRO A 113 20.13 -15.88 5.37
C PRO A 113 20.12 -15.08 4.06
N LYS A 114 19.91 -15.73 2.91
CA LYS A 114 19.83 -15.06 1.60
C LYS A 114 18.50 -14.34 1.37
N ARG A 115 17.49 -14.59 2.20
CA ARG A 115 16.14 -14.02 2.13
C ARG A 115 15.83 -13.08 3.29
N CYS A 116 16.84 -12.73 4.09
CA CYS A 116 16.66 -11.83 5.22
C CYS A 116 16.26 -10.44 4.75
N HIS A 117 15.28 -9.86 5.46
CA HIS A 117 14.80 -8.49 5.26
C HIS A 117 14.10 -8.26 3.92
N ASP A 118 13.53 -9.32 3.32
CA ASP A 118 12.65 -9.19 2.17
C ASP A 118 11.41 -8.33 2.52
N GLY A 119 10.99 -7.47 1.60
CA GLY A 119 9.89 -6.52 1.78
C GLY A 119 10.33 -5.12 2.24
N THR A 120 9.36 -4.29 2.66
CA THR A 120 9.66 -2.94 3.16
C THR A 120 10.11 -2.99 4.61
N LEU A 121 11.37 -2.64 4.90
CA LEU A 121 12.02 -2.86 6.20
C LEU A 121 11.21 -2.36 7.41
N GLU A 122 10.60 -1.17 7.31
CA GLU A 122 9.80 -0.59 8.39
C GLU A 122 8.56 -1.44 8.74
N PHE A 123 7.97 -2.15 7.78
CA PHE A 123 6.72 -2.90 7.93
C PHE A 123 6.90 -4.42 7.89
N THR A 124 7.98 -4.95 7.33
CA THR A 124 8.14 -6.39 7.11
C THR A 124 8.08 -7.21 8.41
N SER A 125 7.63 -8.46 8.33
CA SER A 125 7.40 -9.32 9.50
C SER A 125 8.71 -9.74 10.18
N ILE A 126 8.63 -10.20 11.44
CA ILE A 126 9.80 -10.77 12.13
C ILE A 126 10.30 -12.02 11.39
N ASP A 127 9.39 -12.83 10.84
CA ASP A 127 9.74 -14.00 10.03
C ASP A 127 10.61 -13.60 8.82
N ALA A 128 10.24 -12.53 8.11
CA ALA A 128 11.04 -12.01 6.99
C ALA A 128 12.39 -11.43 7.44
N HIS A 129 12.46 -10.77 8.61
CA HIS A 129 13.75 -10.37 9.18
C HIS A 129 14.65 -11.56 9.51
N ASN A 130 14.08 -12.70 9.89
CA ASN A 130 14.81 -13.95 10.16
C ASN A 130 15.14 -14.75 8.88
N GLY A 131 14.76 -14.25 7.70
CA GLY A 131 14.99 -14.95 6.43
C GLY A 131 14.09 -16.18 6.25
N VAL A 132 13.01 -16.26 7.00
CA VAL A 132 12.00 -17.32 6.87
C VAL A 132 11.08 -16.95 5.73
N ALA A 133 10.60 -17.95 4.99
CA ALA A 133 9.58 -17.72 3.97
C ALA A 133 8.34 -17.04 4.60
N PRO A 134 7.72 -16.05 3.93
CA PRO A 134 6.58 -15.37 4.50
C PRO A 134 5.37 -16.32 4.61
N SER A 135 4.62 -16.18 5.70
CA SER A 135 3.40 -16.93 6.01
C SER A 135 2.26 -15.99 6.38
N ARG A 136 1.08 -16.56 6.64
CA ARG A 136 -0.15 -15.80 6.92
C ARG A 136 -0.03 -14.84 8.11
N ARG A 137 0.66 -15.26 9.18
CA ARG A 137 0.87 -14.40 10.36
C ARG A 137 1.73 -13.19 10.03
N GLY A 138 2.67 -13.33 9.08
CA GLY A 138 3.52 -12.25 8.61
C GLY A 138 2.71 -11.12 7.96
N ASP A 139 1.77 -11.45 7.07
CA ASP A 139 0.88 -10.44 6.45
C ASP A 139 0.02 -9.70 7.50
N LEU A 140 -0.47 -10.42 8.52
CA LEU A 140 -1.26 -9.83 9.59
C LEU A 140 -0.42 -8.93 10.51
N GLU A 141 0.83 -9.30 10.76
CA GLU A 141 1.81 -8.49 11.50
C GLU A 141 2.14 -7.20 10.74
N ILE A 142 2.41 -7.29 9.42
CA ILE A 142 2.64 -6.14 8.54
C ILE A 142 1.45 -5.18 8.59
N LEU A 143 0.22 -5.69 8.51
CA LEU A 143 -1.00 -4.88 8.65
C LEU A 143 -1.07 -4.21 10.04
N GLY A 144 -0.65 -4.89 11.10
CA GLY A 144 -0.54 -4.33 12.44
C GLY A 144 0.37 -3.11 12.51
N TYR A 145 1.58 -3.22 11.93
CA TYR A 145 2.51 -2.09 11.85
C TYR A 145 1.98 -0.95 10.98
N CYS A 146 1.32 -1.25 9.85
CA CYS A 146 0.64 -0.25 9.03
C CYS A 146 -0.45 0.51 9.80
N MET A 147 -1.30 -0.20 10.56
CA MET A 147 -2.34 0.43 11.38
C MET A 147 -1.75 1.39 12.42
N ILE A 148 -0.68 0.97 13.10
CA ILE A 148 0.02 1.81 14.08
C ILE A 148 0.56 3.06 13.37
N GLN A 149 1.32 2.89 12.29
CA GLN A 149 1.88 3.97 11.50
C GLN A 149 0.81 4.98 11.06
N TRP A 150 -0.32 4.49 10.54
CA TRP A 150 -1.39 5.37 10.06
C TRP A 150 -2.08 6.16 11.17
N LEU A 151 -2.16 5.60 12.39
CA LEU A 151 -2.80 6.25 13.53
C LEU A 151 -1.87 7.22 14.26
N SER A 152 -0.62 6.81 14.54
CA SER A 152 0.34 7.59 15.32
C SER A 152 1.15 8.57 14.44
N GLY A 153 1.26 8.27 13.15
CA GLY A 153 2.16 8.96 12.22
C GLY A 153 3.61 8.46 12.26
N GLN A 154 3.94 7.52 13.15
CA GLN A 154 5.30 7.03 13.35
C GLN A 154 5.39 5.58 13.89
N LEU A 155 6.47 4.87 13.56
CA LEU A 155 6.87 3.60 14.19
C LEU A 155 8.12 3.80 15.07
N PRO A 156 8.28 3.06 16.20
CA PRO A 156 9.39 3.29 17.12
C PRO A 156 10.81 3.13 16.55
N TRP A 157 10.94 2.46 15.41
CA TRP A 157 12.21 2.13 14.76
C TRP A 157 12.46 2.92 13.45
N GLU A 158 11.61 3.87 13.09
CA GLU A 158 11.65 4.56 11.80
C GLU A 158 12.90 5.43 11.58
N ASP A 159 13.54 5.90 12.64
CA ASP A 159 14.80 6.67 12.56
C ASP A 159 16.03 5.77 12.36
N ASN A 160 15.88 4.45 12.49
CA ASN A 160 16.96 3.47 12.48
C ASN A 160 16.87 2.47 11.32
N LEU A 161 16.15 2.80 10.24
CA LEU A 161 15.95 1.93 9.06
C LEU A 161 17.25 1.60 8.29
N LYS A 162 18.39 2.21 8.62
CA LYS A 162 19.70 1.83 8.07
C LYS A 162 20.28 0.58 8.71
N ASP A 163 19.75 0.16 9.87
CA ASP A 163 20.19 -1.03 10.60
C ASP A 163 19.03 -2.04 10.69
N PRO A 164 19.00 -3.04 9.77
CA PRO A 164 17.96 -4.07 9.77
C PRO A 164 17.89 -4.92 11.05
N ASN A 165 19.01 -5.08 11.77
CA ASN A 165 19.05 -5.82 13.02
C ASN A 165 18.40 -5.01 14.14
N TYR A 166 18.67 -3.71 14.22
CA TYR A 166 17.99 -2.81 15.16
C TYR A 166 16.47 -2.86 14.97
N VAL A 167 15.99 -2.81 13.72
CA VAL A 167 14.56 -2.86 13.40
C VAL A 167 13.96 -4.20 13.84
N ARG A 168 14.61 -5.32 13.50
CA ARG A 168 14.17 -6.67 13.93
C ARG A 168 14.09 -6.76 15.45
N ASP A 169 15.16 -6.39 16.15
CA ASP A 169 15.26 -6.55 17.60
C ASP A 169 14.24 -5.66 18.33
N SER A 170 13.94 -4.48 17.77
CA SER A 170 12.86 -3.62 18.24
C SER A 170 11.49 -4.29 18.06
N LYS A 171 11.21 -4.86 16.88
CA LYS A 171 9.95 -5.59 16.62
C LYS A 171 9.78 -6.79 17.56
N ILE A 172 10.83 -7.58 17.77
CA ILE A 172 10.81 -8.71 18.73
C ILE A 172 10.49 -8.23 20.15
N ARG A 173 11.19 -7.18 20.62
CA ARG A 173 10.94 -6.61 21.96
C ARG A 173 9.50 -6.15 22.13
N TYR A 174 8.97 -5.44 21.15
CA TYR A 174 7.60 -4.91 21.18
C TYR A 174 6.53 -5.98 20.97
N ARG A 175 6.84 -7.08 20.28
CA ARG A 175 5.96 -8.27 20.23
C ARG A 175 5.86 -8.95 21.58
N GLU A 176 6.96 -9.01 22.33
CA GLU A 176 6.93 -9.58 23.69
C GLU A 176 6.17 -8.68 24.67
N ASN A 177 6.34 -7.36 24.57
CA ASN A 177 5.61 -6.38 25.37
C ASN A 177 4.83 -5.37 24.50
N ILE A 178 3.62 -5.77 24.09
CA ILE A 178 2.73 -4.92 23.28
C ILE A 178 2.27 -3.67 24.05
N SER A 179 2.19 -3.74 25.39
CA SER A 179 1.84 -2.56 26.20
C SER A 179 2.86 -1.43 25.99
N ASP A 180 4.15 -1.74 25.99
CA ASP A 180 5.22 -0.77 25.74
C ASP A 180 5.14 -0.18 24.32
N LEU A 181 4.76 -1.00 23.33
CA LEU A 181 4.55 -0.52 21.95
C LEU A 181 3.42 0.51 21.91
N MET A 182 2.30 0.19 22.56
CA MET A 182 1.13 1.07 22.63
C MET A 182 1.42 2.36 23.39
N GLU A 183 2.21 2.29 24.46
CA GLU A 183 2.67 3.47 25.20
C GLU A 183 3.60 4.36 24.39
N LYS A 184 4.53 3.76 23.65
CA LYS A 184 5.49 4.49 22.80
C LYS A 184 4.79 5.18 21.62
N CYS A 185 3.82 4.53 20.99
CA CYS A 185 3.15 5.05 19.79
C CYS A 185 1.96 5.97 20.12
N PHE A 186 1.31 5.76 21.26
CA PHE A 186 0.11 6.50 21.68
C PHE A 186 0.30 7.04 23.11
N PRO A 187 1.08 8.12 23.29
CA PRO A 187 1.34 8.70 24.62
C PRO A 187 0.09 9.35 25.24
N GLU A 188 -0.95 9.60 24.45
CA GLU A 188 -2.21 10.17 24.90
C GLU A 188 -3.03 9.18 25.76
N LYS A 189 -3.93 9.71 26.60
CA LYS A 189 -4.74 8.88 27.52
C LYS A 189 -5.69 7.92 26.80
N ASN A 190 -6.12 8.22 25.59
CA ASN A 190 -7.13 7.43 24.87
C ASN A 190 -6.50 6.51 23.81
N LYS A 191 -5.86 5.43 24.26
CA LYS A 191 -5.20 4.44 23.40
C LYS A 191 -6.22 3.56 22.67
N PRO A 192 -6.01 3.22 21.40
CA PRO A 192 -6.92 2.36 20.66
C PRO A 192 -6.76 0.89 21.07
N GLY A 193 -7.53 0.45 22.06
CA GLY A 193 -7.44 -0.90 22.63
C GLY A 193 -7.66 -2.05 21.64
N GLU A 194 -8.37 -1.81 20.54
CA GLU A 194 -8.53 -2.76 19.44
C GLU A 194 -7.22 -3.06 18.71
N ILE A 195 -6.29 -2.09 18.64
CA ILE A 195 -4.98 -2.31 18.02
C ILE A 195 -4.13 -3.22 18.90
N ALA A 196 -4.13 -2.98 20.22
CA ALA A 196 -3.46 -3.86 21.18
C ALA A 196 -4.00 -5.30 21.10
N LYS A 197 -5.34 -5.46 21.14
CA LYS A 197 -5.99 -6.78 21.01
C LYS A 197 -5.68 -7.47 19.69
N TYR A 198 -5.63 -6.70 18.59
CA TYR A 198 -5.23 -7.23 17.28
C TYR A 198 -3.80 -7.78 17.33
N MET A 199 -2.85 -6.99 17.84
CA MET A 199 -1.44 -7.41 17.94
C MET A 199 -1.28 -8.62 18.86
N GLU A 200 -1.99 -8.68 19.99
CA GLU A 200 -1.97 -9.85 20.88
C GLU A 200 -2.54 -11.10 20.19
N THR A 201 -3.60 -10.95 19.39
CA THR A 201 -4.16 -12.06 18.62
C THR A 201 -3.16 -12.57 17.58
N VAL A 202 -2.47 -11.67 16.86
CA VAL A 202 -1.45 -12.04 15.87
C VAL A 202 -0.21 -12.65 16.52
N LYS A 203 0.18 -12.17 17.72
CA LYS A 203 1.30 -12.74 18.51
C LYS A 203 1.09 -14.22 18.84
N LEU A 204 -0.16 -14.64 19.05
CA LEU A 204 -0.47 -16.03 19.42
C LEU A 204 -0.44 -17.00 18.24
N LEU A 205 -0.34 -16.51 17.00
CA LEU A 205 -0.35 -17.38 15.81
C LEU A 205 0.97 -18.14 15.64
N ASP A 206 0.88 -19.46 15.54
CA ASP A 206 1.98 -20.28 15.06
C ASP A 206 2.27 -20.01 13.59
N TYR A 207 3.49 -20.34 13.15
CA TYR A 207 3.96 -20.05 11.79
C TYR A 207 3.09 -20.68 10.70
N THR A 208 2.57 -21.89 10.96
CA THR A 208 1.72 -22.64 10.04
C THR A 208 0.23 -22.52 10.35
N GLU A 209 -0.16 -21.76 11.38
CA GLU A 209 -1.54 -21.67 11.83
C GLU A 209 -2.44 -20.96 10.80
N LYS A 210 -3.70 -21.38 10.71
CA LYS A 210 -4.73 -20.68 9.96
C LYS A 210 -5.33 -19.58 10.85
N PRO A 211 -5.18 -18.29 10.52
CA PRO A 211 -5.75 -17.22 11.34
C PRO A 211 -7.28 -17.28 11.40
N LEU A 212 -7.84 -16.95 12.55
CA LEU A 212 -9.27 -16.72 12.71
C LEU A 212 -9.64 -15.30 12.27
N TYR A 213 -9.69 -15.05 10.95
CA TYR A 213 -9.94 -13.71 10.39
C TYR A 213 -11.21 -13.05 10.90
N GLN A 214 -12.26 -13.84 11.19
CA GLN A 214 -13.49 -13.31 11.76
C GLN A 214 -13.26 -12.67 13.15
N ASN A 215 -12.43 -13.28 13.99
CA ASN A 215 -12.10 -12.71 15.30
C ASN A 215 -11.34 -11.38 15.15
N LEU A 216 -10.40 -11.30 14.20
CA LEU A 216 -9.68 -10.07 13.89
C LEU A 216 -10.64 -8.97 13.39
N ARG A 217 -11.58 -9.31 12.51
CA ARG A 217 -12.64 -8.38 12.06
C ARG A 217 -13.50 -7.91 13.23
N ASP A 218 -13.88 -8.81 14.14
CA ASP A 218 -14.72 -8.47 15.29
C ASP A 218 -14.00 -7.52 16.25
N ILE A 219 -12.69 -7.69 16.45
CA ILE A 219 -11.86 -6.75 17.23
C ILE A 219 -11.91 -5.34 16.62
N LEU A 220 -11.72 -5.22 15.30
CA LEU A 220 -11.75 -3.91 14.62
C LEU A 220 -13.17 -3.31 14.60
N LEU A 221 -14.22 -4.13 14.46
CA LEU A 221 -15.61 -3.70 14.54
C LEU A 221 -15.97 -3.20 15.94
N GLN A 222 -15.43 -3.79 17.01
CA GLN A 222 -15.56 -3.26 18.37
C GLN A 222 -14.92 -1.87 18.49
N GLY A 223 -13.75 -1.66 17.86
CA GLY A 223 -13.11 -0.35 17.76
C GLY A 223 -14.01 0.70 17.11
N LEU A 224 -14.70 0.35 15.99
CA LEU A 224 -15.65 1.24 15.33
C LEU A 224 -16.84 1.58 16.24
N LYS A 225 -17.39 0.59 16.94
CA LYS A 225 -18.49 0.81 17.90
C LYS A 225 -18.06 1.73 19.04
N ALA A 226 -16.85 1.56 19.57
CA ALA A 226 -16.32 2.38 20.67
C ALA A 226 -16.18 3.87 20.31
N ILE A 227 -15.98 4.19 19.02
CA ILE A 227 -15.95 5.58 18.53
C ILE A 227 -17.31 6.07 17.98
N GLY A 228 -18.41 5.35 18.25
CA GLY A 228 -19.76 5.71 17.77
C GLY A 228 -19.95 5.56 16.26
N SER A 229 -19.11 4.77 15.60
CA SER A 229 -19.15 4.50 14.16
C SER A 229 -19.60 3.06 13.87
N LYS A 230 -19.84 2.76 12.59
CA LYS A 230 -20.15 1.43 12.06
C LYS A 230 -19.45 1.20 10.73
N ASP A 231 -19.41 -0.06 10.30
CA ASP A 231 -18.98 -0.40 8.93
C ASP A 231 -20.12 -0.09 7.94
N ASP A 232 -20.13 1.15 7.46
CA ASP A 232 -21.07 1.66 6.45
C ASP A 232 -20.51 1.55 5.02
N GLY A 233 -19.27 1.08 4.87
CA GLY A 233 -18.57 0.98 3.60
C GLY A 233 -18.02 2.29 3.04
N LYS A 234 -17.91 3.36 3.84
CA LYS A 234 -17.29 4.64 3.43
C LYS A 234 -15.90 4.80 4.01
N LEU A 235 -14.85 5.07 3.25
CA LEU A 235 -13.47 5.12 3.81
C LEU A 235 -13.15 6.45 4.52
N ASP A 236 -13.93 7.51 4.28
CA ASP A 236 -13.76 8.83 4.90
C ASP A 236 -12.31 9.35 4.77
N LEU A 237 -11.76 9.25 3.56
CA LEU A 237 -10.42 9.76 3.23
C LEU A 237 -10.53 11.28 3.02
N SER A 238 -10.57 12.04 4.13
CA SER A 238 -10.58 13.49 4.07
C SER A 238 -9.26 13.99 3.52
N VAL A 239 -9.26 14.48 2.28
CA VAL A 239 -8.16 15.28 1.73
C VAL A 239 -8.32 16.68 2.32
N VAL A 240 -7.34 17.15 3.10
CA VAL A 240 -7.21 18.59 3.34
C VAL A 240 -6.89 19.19 1.97
N GLU A 241 -7.88 19.81 1.31
CA GLU A 241 -7.69 20.50 0.04
C GLU A 241 -6.71 21.66 0.24
N ASN A 242 -5.42 21.41 0.07
CA ASN A 242 -4.44 22.43 -0.25
C ASN A 242 -3.96 22.19 -1.68
N GLY A 243 -4.60 22.89 -2.62
CA GLY A 243 -3.99 23.23 -3.91
C GLY A 243 -4.25 22.28 -5.07
N GLY A 244 -5.47 22.33 -5.63
CA GLY A 244 -5.68 22.31 -7.08
C GLY A 244 -5.73 20.95 -7.79
N LEU A 245 -6.95 20.53 -8.14
CA LEU A 245 -7.40 20.30 -9.52
C LEU A 245 -8.90 19.95 -9.48
N LYS A 246 -9.76 20.98 -9.57
CA LYS A 246 -11.20 20.76 -9.81
C LYS A 246 -11.39 20.40 -11.27
N ALA A 247 -11.80 19.16 -11.55
CA ALA A 247 -12.51 18.85 -12.77
C ALA A 247 -13.87 19.58 -12.72
N LYS A 248 -14.01 20.67 -13.48
CA LYS A 248 -15.30 21.36 -13.60
C LYS A 248 -16.27 20.46 -14.36
N THR A 249 -17.34 20.06 -13.68
CA THR A 249 -18.53 19.49 -14.33
C THR A 249 -19.18 20.58 -15.17
N ALA A 250 -19.29 20.38 -16.48
CA ALA A 250 -19.90 21.33 -17.39
C ALA A 250 -21.44 21.34 -17.21
N THR A 251 -21.97 22.33 -16.51
CA THR A 251 -23.41 22.61 -16.48
C THR A 251 -23.79 23.42 -17.71
N LYS A 252 -24.58 22.84 -18.63
CA LYS A 252 -25.20 23.55 -19.77
C LYS A 252 -26.00 24.75 -19.26
N LYS A 253 -25.54 25.97 -19.56
CA LYS A 253 -26.37 27.19 -19.49
C LYS A 253 -26.74 27.62 -20.91
N ARG A 254 -28.04 27.54 -21.21
CA ARG A 254 -28.72 28.17 -22.34
C ARG A 254 -28.39 29.67 -22.36
N LYS A 255 -28.03 30.23 -23.51
CA LYS A 255 -28.07 31.69 -23.75
C LYS A 255 -28.73 31.98 -25.10
N LYS A 256 -29.67 32.93 -25.02
CA LYS A 256 -30.48 33.56 -26.07
C LYS A 256 -29.59 34.28 -27.09
N GLU A 257 -30.04 34.24 -28.35
CA GLU A 257 -29.63 35.14 -29.43
C GLU A 257 -30.11 36.58 -29.16
N ILE A 258 -29.33 37.57 -29.61
CA ILE A 258 -29.78 38.74 -30.43
C ILE A 258 -28.54 39.59 -30.81
N GLU A 259 -28.44 39.76 -32.14
CA GLU A 259 -27.99 40.87 -33.00
C GLU A 259 -26.54 41.39 -33.12
N GLU A 260 -26.19 41.50 -34.42
CA GLU A 260 -25.03 42.05 -35.11
C GLU A 260 -24.78 43.55 -34.86
N SER A 261 -23.50 43.95 -34.89
CA SER A 261 -23.03 45.03 -35.77
C SER A 261 -21.49 45.10 -35.84
N THR A 262 -20.97 44.92 -37.06
CA THR A 262 -19.86 45.63 -37.74
C THR A 262 -18.40 45.61 -37.23
N GLU A 263 -17.57 45.02 -38.10
CA GLU A 263 -16.31 45.50 -38.72
C GLU A 263 -14.91 45.37 -38.07
N SER A 264 -14.06 44.63 -38.83
CA SER A 264 -12.60 44.74 -39.04
C SER A 264 -11.68 44.42 -37.84
N SER A 265 -10.52 43.76 -37.95
CA SER A 265 -9.59 43.52 -39.06
C SER A 265 -8.72 42.29 -38.76
N VAL A 266 -8.18 41.68 -39.81
CA VAL A 266 -7.27 40.52 -39.82
C VAL A 266 -5.85 40.97 -39.51
N GLU A 267 -5.16 40.32 -38.57
CA GLU A 267 -3.69 40.20 -38.57
C GLU A 267 -3.27 38.81 -38.09
N ASP A 268 -2.58 38.11 -39.00
CA ASP A 268 -1.83 36.87 -38.79
C ASP A 268 -0.58 37.14 -37.94
N ILE A 269 -0.24 36.25 -36.99
CA ILE A 269 1.14 36.10 -36.51
C ILE A 269 1.50 34.62 -36.39
N GLU A 270 2.54 34.27 -37.13
CA GLU A 270 3.18 32.98 -37.31
C GLU A 270 3.81 32.37 -36.05
N CYS A 271 3.88 31.04 -36.09
CA CYS A 271 4.76 30.20 -35.27
C CYS A 271 6.24 30.44 -35.61
N SER A 272 7.06 30.79 -34.62
CA SER A 272 8.52 30.70 -34.73
C SER A 272 9.09 29.57 -33.86
N ASN A 273 9.79 28.67 -34.54
CA ASN A 273 10.66 27.61 -34.01
C ASN A 273 11.73 28.14 -33.04
N ILE A 274 12.04 27.35 -32.01
CA ILE A 274 13.35 27.41 -31.33
C ILE A 274 13.96 26.01 -31.37
N GLN A 275 15.00 25.88 -32.19
CA GLN A 275 16.03 24.85 -32.11
C GLN A 275 17.03 25.26 -31.02
N THR A 276 17.50 24.29 -30.23
CA THR A 276 18.84 24.37 -29.61
C THR A 276 19.45 22.97 -29.55
N GLU A 277 20.69 22.91 -30.04
CA GLU A 277 21.54 21.75 -30.28
C GLU A 277 22.16 21.11 -29.01
N GLU A 278 22.71 19.92 -29.25
CA GLU A 278 23.41 18.99 -28.37
C GLU A 278 24.75 19.50 -27.79
N ALA A 279 25.17 18.87 -26.69
CA ALA A 279 26.58 18.54 -26.48
C ALA A 279 26.73 17.20 -25.73
N ALA A 280 27.31 16.22 -26.41
CA ALA A 280 27.71 14.92 -25.89
C ALA A 280 29.13 14.98 -25.27
N GLN A 281 29.35 14.27 -24.16
CA GLN A 281 30.69 13.92 -23.68
C GLN A 281 30.82 12.43 -23.37
N THR A 282 31.75 11.83 -24.11
CA THR A 282 32.17 10.43 -24.17
C THR A 282 33.01 10.04 -22.95
N ARG A 283 32.78 8.87 -22.34
CA ARG A 283 33.76 8.20 -21.46
C ARG A 283 34.07 6.79 -21.98
N SER A 284 35.33 6.59 -22.34
CA SER A 284 35.89 5.34 -22.85
C SER A 284 36.02 4.26 -21.78
N ARG A 285 35.64 3.02 -22.11
CA ARG A 285 35.94 1.80 -21.35
C ARG A 285 37.16 1.09 -21.94
N THR A 286 38.21 0.92 -21.14
CA THR A 286 39.37 0.08 -21.49
C THR A 286 39.11 -1.36 -21.01
N ARG A 287 39.02 -2.30 -21.95
CA ARG A 287 39.05 -3.76 -21.71
C ARG A 287 40.51 -4.22 -21.64
N LYS A 288 40.93 -4.87 -20.55
CA LYS A 288 42.15 -5.70 -20.54
C LYS A 288 41.79 -7.15 -20.80
N LYS A 289 42.43 -7.73 -21.82
CA LYS A 289 42.42 -9.14 -22.20
C LYS A 289 43.24 -9.96 -21.20
N VAL A 290 42.74 -11.16 -20.91
CA VAL A 290 43.46 -12.28 -20.32
C VAL A 290 44.19 -13.02 -21.45
N GLN A 291 45.47 -13.37 -21.25
CA GLN A 291 46.16 -14.38 -22.04
C GLN A 291 47.23 -15.06 -21.17
N LYS A 292 47.09 -16.39 -21.09
CA LYS A 292 48.01 -17.47 -20.66
C LYS A 292 48.80 -17.28 -19.37
#